data_AF-U7GHC9-F1
#
_entry.id   AF-U7GHC9-F1
#
_cell.length_a   1.000
_cell.length_b   1.000
_cell.length_c   1.000
_cell.angle_alpha   90.00
_cell.angle_beta   90.00
_cell.angle_gamma   90.00
#
_symmetry.space_group_name_H-M   'P 1'
#
loop_
_entity.id
_entity.type
_entity.pdbx_description
1 polymer ?
#
loop_
_entity_poly.entity_id
_entity_poly.type
_entity_poly.pdbx_seq_one_letter_code
_entity_poly.pdbx_strand_id
1 'polypeptide(L)'
;MELNMKTELLCLPLALALVACGDNDSDTSKSASQPPETPPAVTLQSLEDSGEIPKLDRSASLPGTDTDTNGIRDDIDEYISLQFSDTEQVAAANQAAKANQSVLSTDLTNPTAVRQTNQLISRATACIYEVFGDANSGAEPAVVSRNLEAVTFNTEERLKQYMEFNKALDGSSWSLPEGNSCE
;
A
#
# COMPACT_ATOMS: atom_id res chain seq x y z
N MET A 1 56.99 -41.93 5.62
CA MET A 1 55.59 -42.34 5.42
C MET A 1 54.79 -41.67 6.51
N GLU A 2 53.94 -40.75 6.09
CA GLU A 2 53.13 -39.86 6.91
C GLU A 2 51.94 -40.57 7.58
N LEU A 3 51.32 -39.78 8.46
CA LEU A 3 49.95 -39.82 8.96
C LEU A 3 49.69 -40.68 10.20
N ASN A 4 49.54 -39.98 11.33
CA ASN A 4 48.39 -40.21 12.20
C ASN A 4 48.08 -38.94 13.03
N MET A 5 47.12 -38.14 12.58
CA MET A 5 46.55 -37.03 13.37
C MET A 5 45.12 -37.42 13.75
N LYS A 6 44.92 -37.69 15.04
CA LYS A 6 43.63 -38.02 15.64
C LYS A 6 42.74 -36.78 15.67
N THR A 7 41.57 -36.90 15.05
CA THR A 7 40.50 -35.90 15.05
C THR A 7 39.70 -36.03 16.35
N GLU A 8 39.93 -35.14 17.31
CA GLU A 8 39.06 -34.99 18.48
C GLU A 8 37.99 -33.94 18.15
N LEU A 9 36.75 -34.42 18.10
CA LEU A 9 35.52 -33.67 17.82
C LEU A 9 35.07 -32.98 19.11
N LEU A 10 35.39 -31.69 19.28
CA LEU A 10 34.91 -30.90 20.41
C LEU A 10 33.62 -30.17 20.02
N CYS A 11 32.47 -30.78 20.31
CA CYS A 11 31.15 -30.13 20.24
C CYS A 11 31.02 -29.12 21.38
N LEU A 12 31.04 -27.83 21.04
CA LEU A 12 30.77 -26.72 21.97
C LEU A 12 29.29 -26.32 21.84
N PRO A 13 28.44 -26.52 22.86
CA PRO A 13 27.05 -26.09 22.81
C PRO A 13 26.95 -24.58 23.09
N LEU A 14 26.53 -23.82 22.07
CA LEU A 14 26.21 -22.40 22.16
C LEU A 14 24.80 -22.24 22.75
N ALA A 15 24.70 -21.89 24.02
CA ALA A 15 23.44 -21.63 24.71
C ALA A 15 22.83 -20.30 24.24
N LEU A 16 21.69 -20.36 23.55
CA LEU A 16 20.84 -19.19 23.28
C LEU A 16 20.01 -18.88 24.54
N ALA A 17 20.30 -17.76 25.20
CA ALA A 17 19.44 -17.19 26.23
C ALA A 17 18.36 -16.32 25.55
N LEU A 18 17.13 -16.83 25.50
CA LEU A 18 15.93 -16.05 25.20
C LEU A 18 15.60 -15.22 26.45
N VAL A 19 15.79 -13.90 26.40
CA VAL A 19 15.22 -12.98 27.38
C VAL A 19 13.76 -12.76 27.02
N ALA A 20 12.88 -13.37 27.81
CA ALA A 20 11.46 -13.05 27.84
C ALA A 20 11.27 -11.69 28.53
N CYS A 21 10.66 -10.73 27.85
CA CYS A 21 10.08 -9.54 28.49
C CYS A 21 8.81 -9.98 29.21
N GLY A 22 8.98 -10.41 30.46
CA GLY A 22 7.90 -10.64 31.41
C GLY A 22 7.49 -9.33 32.06
N ASP A 23 6.24 -8.98 31.79
CA ASP A 23 5.27 -8.17 32.54
C ASP A 23 5.70 -7.65 33.93
N ASN A 24 5.52 -6.35 34.16
CA ASN A 24 5.71 -5.76 35.48
C ASN A 24 4.56 -4.80 35.79
N ASP A 25 3.50 -5.36 36.35
CA ASP A 25 2.42 -4.66 37.04
C ASP A 25 2.98 -3.82 38.19
N SER A 26 2.61 -2.53 38.21
CA SER A 26 2.73 -1.70 39.41
C SER A 26 1.47 -0.87 39.56
N ASP A 27 0.61 -1.38 40.42
CA ASP A 27 -0.64 -0.79 40.88
C ASP A 27 -0.30 0.20 41.99
N THR A 28 -0.51 1.52 41.81
CA THR A 28 -0.68 2.42 42.97
C THR A 28 -1.49 3.69 42.66
N SER A 29 -2.60 3.79 43.39
CA SER A 29 -3.26 4.99 43.93
C SER A 29 -4.09 5.92 43.03
N LYS A 30 -5.39 5.83 43.29
CA LYS A 30 -6.47 6.79 43.04
C LYS A 30 -6.09 8.24 43.39
N SER A 31 -6.27 9.14 42.43
CA SER A 31 -6.61 10.54 42.70
C SER A 31 -7.85 10.89 41.86
N ALA A 32 -8.95 11.17 42.54
CA ALA A 32 -10.21 11.57 41.93
C ALA A 32 -10.11 13.04 41.52
N SER A 33 -9.72 13.27 40.27
CA SER A 33 -9.95 14.52 39.55
C SER A 33 -11.05 14.30 38.52
N GLN A 34 -12.05 15.19 38.58
CA GLN A 34 -13.20 15.35 37.70
C GLN A 34 -12.89 14.96 36.24
N PRO A 35 -13.79 14.24 35.53
CA PRO A 35 -13.56 13.89 34.14
C PRO A 35 -13.28 15.18 33.34
N PRO A 36 -12.15 15.30 32.64
CA PRO A 36 -12.04 16.31 31.61
C PRO A 36 -13.19 16.04 30.63
N GLU A 37 -14.01 17.06 30.36
CA GLU A 37 -14.96 17.03 29.26
C GLU A 37 -14.19 16.55 28.03
N THR A 38 -14.52 15.34 27.57
CA THR A 38 -13.89 14.77 26.40
C THR A 38 -14.28 15.70 25.25
N PRO A 39 -13.31 16.30 24.52
CA PRO A 39 -13.63 17.01 23.29
C PRO A 39 -14.51 16.08 22.43
N PRO A 40 -15.54 16.59 21.73
CA PRO A 40 -16.33 15.75 20.85
C PRO A 40 -15.37 14.96 19.96
N ALA A 41 -15.50 13.63 19.99
CA ALA A 41 -14.60 12.77 19.23
C ALA A 41 -14.69 13.21 17.76
N VAL A 42 -13.58 13.71 17.23
CA VAL A 42 -13.47 14.06 15.82
C VAL A 42 -13.74 12.79 15.03
N THR A 43 -14.77 12.82 14.20
CA THR A 43 -15.15 11.67 13.35
C THR A 43 -14.51 11.81 11.97
N LEU A 44 -14.31 10.68 11.27
CA LEU A 44 -13.85 10.69 9.88
C LEU A 44 -14.77 11.55 9.00
N GLN A 45 -16.09 11.39 9.17
CA GLN A 45 -17.09 12.15 8.43
C GLN A 45 -16.96 13.66 8.65
N SER A 46 -16.72 14.10 9.89
CA SER A 46 -16.55 15.53 10.18
C SER A 46 -15.28 16.12 9.57
N LEU A 47 -14.22 15.32 9.37
CA LEU A 47 -12.99 15.76 8.70
C LEU A 47 -13.17 15.82 7.18
N GLU A 48 -13.96 14.91 6.60
CA GLU A 48 -14.32 14.94 5.17
C GLU A 48 -15.26 16.11 4.87
N ASP A 49 -16.26 16.34 5.72
CA ASP A 49 -17.23 17.43 5.54
C ASP A 49 -16.60 18.81 5.76
N SER A 50 -15.52 18.90 6.57
CA SER A 50 -14.74 20.13 6.74
C SER A 50 -13.73 20.36 5.61
N GLY A 51 -13.47 19.37 4.78
CA GLY A 51 -12.43 19.38 3.75
C GLY A 51 -11.00 19.25 4.30
N GLU A 52 -10.84 18.86 5.57
CA GLU A 52 -9.53 18.61 6.17
C GLU A 52 -8.89 17.33 5.61
N ILE A 53 -9.71 16.37 5.21
CA ILE A 53 -9.27 15.18 4.48
C ILE A 53 -10.14 14.93 3.24
N PRO A 54 -9.60 14.23 2.22
CA PRO A 54 -10.37 13.85 1.04
C PRO A 54 -11.55 12.95 1.38
N LYS A 55 -12.68 13.18 0.73
CA LYS A 55 -13.87 12.34 0.84
C LYS A 55 -13.76 11.15 -0.10
N LEU A 56 -13.56 9.96 0.46
CA LEU A 56 -13.42 8.74 -0.35
C LEU A 56 -14.72 7.95 -0.44
N ASP A 57 -14.98 7.35 -1.60
CA ASP A 57 -16.07 6.41 -1.82
C ASP A 57 -15.78 5.13 -1.02
N ARG A 58 -16.70 4.79 -0.11
CA ARG A 58 -16.68 3.55 0.67
C ARG A 58 -17.97 2.75 0.50
N SER A 59 -18.65 2.93 -0.64
CA SER A 59 -19.83 2.15 -1.01
C SER A 59 -19.49 0.67 -1.21
N ALA A 60 -20.50 -0.19 -1.16
CA ALA A 60 -20.35 -1.63 -1.39
C ALA A 60 -20.01 -1.99 -2.85
N SER A 61 -20.04 -1.02 -3.77
CA SER A 61 -19.66 -1.24 -5.16
C SER A 61 -18.14 -1.40 -5.26
N LEU A 62 -17.68 -2.58 -5.69
CA LEU A 62 -16.25 -2.82 -5.95
C LEU A 62 -15.67 -1.76 -6.90
N PRO A 63 -16.18 -1.58 -8.13
CA PRO A 63 -15.62 -0.57 -9.04
C PRO A 63 -15.90 0.86 -8.57
N GLY A 64 -16.94 1.09 -7.76
CA GLY A 64 -17.36 2.43 -7.35
C GLY A 64 -17.93 3.25 -8.50
N THR A 65 -17.92 4.58 -8.36
CA THR A 65 -18.42 5.52 -9.38
C THR A 65 -17.25 6.04 -10.21
N ASP A 66 -17.33 5.89 -11.52
CA ASP A 66 -16.43 6.43 -12.54
C ASP A 66 -17.33 7.03 -13.63
N THR A 67 -17.59 8.34 -13.52
CA THR A 67 -18.62 9.01 -14.33
C THR A 67 -18.11 9.30 -15.74
N ASP A 68 -16.83 9.63 -15.88
CA ASP A 68 -16.20 9.97 -17.16
C ASP A 68 -15.63 8.74 -17.90
N THR A 69 -15.69 7.57 -17.28
CA THR A 69 -15.24 6.27 -17.80
C THR A 69 -13.74 6.23 -18.11
N ASN A 70 -12.94 7.01 -17.38
CA ASN A 70 -11.49 7.07 -17.59
C ASN A 70 -10.76 5.84 -16.99
N GLY A 71 -11.45 5.03 -16.18
CA GLY A 71 -10.93 3.85 -15.48
C GLY A 71 -10.45 4.12 -14.06
N ILE A 72 -10.73 5.30 -13.52
CA ILE A 72 -10.41 5.79 -12.18
C ILE A 72 -11.73 6.19 -11.54
N ARG A 73 -11.91 5.89 -10.25
CA ARG A 73 -13.09 6.39 -9.55
C ARG A 73 -13.01 7.89 -9.35
N ASP A 74 -14.16 8.56 -9.41
CA ASP A 74 -14.28 10.02 -9.24
C ASP A 74 -13.65 10.52 -7.92
N ASP A 75 -13.72 9.74 -6.83
CA ASP A 75 -13.12 10.09 -5.53
C ASP A 75 -11.58 10.05 -5.54
N ILE A 76 -11.00 9.18 -6.37
CA ILE A 76 -9.55 9.09 -6.56
C ILE A 76 -9.07 10.19 -7.50
N ASP A 77 -9.83 10.53 -8.54
CA ASP A 77 -9.52 11.69 -9.40
C ASP A 77 -9.48 12.99 -8.57
N GLU A 78 -10.46 13.17 -7.68
CA GLU A 78 -10.47 14.30 -6.74
C GLU A 78 -9.25 14.25 -5.80
N TYR A 79 -8.96 13.09 -5.21
CA TYR A 79 -7.77 12.89 -4.38
C TYR A 79 -6.48 13.30 -5.10
N ILE A 80 -6.26 12.85 -6.33
CA ILE A 80 -5.07 13.15 -7.13
C ILE A 80 -4.98 14.65 -7.39
N SER A 81 -6.09 15.30 -7.76
CA SER A 81 -6.14 16.75 -8.02
C SER A 81 -5.80 17.61 -6.80
N LEU A 82 -6.05 17.10 -5.58
CA LEU A 82 -5.70 17.77 -4.33
C LEU A 82 -4.24 17.58 -3.94
N GLN A 83 -3.62 16.46 -4.34
CA GLN A 83 -2.23 16.16 -4.00
C GLN A 83 -1.22 16.76 -4.96
N PHE A 84 -1.56 16.88 -6.25
CA PHE A 84 -0.61 17.24 -7.29
C PHE A 84 -1.15 18.33 -8.21
N SER A 85 -0.31 19.33 -8.50
CA SER A 85 -0.60 20.38 -9.49
C SER A 85 0.27 20.32 -10.74
N ASP A 86 1.37 19.57 -10.68
CA ASP A 86 2.25 19.35 -11.84
C ASP A 86 1.61 18.35 -12.80
N THR A 87 1.65 18.66 -14.10
CA THR A 87 0.94 17.85 -15.11
C THR A 87 1.53 16.46 -15.28
N GLU A 88 2.86 16.31 -15.16
CA GLU A 88 3.52 15.00 -15.29
C GLU A 88 3.23 14.14 -14.04
N GLN A 89 3.24 14.76 -12.86
CA GLN A 89 2.85 14.10 -11.61
C GLN A 89 1.40 13.61 -11.62
N VAL A 90 0.46 14.45 -12.09
CA VAL A 90 -0.96 14.07 -12.24
C VAL A 90 -1.10 12.91 -13.23
N ALA A 91 -0.42 12.98 -14.39
CA ALA A 91 -0.48 11.90 -15.38
C ALA A 91 0.04 10.57 -14.83
N ALA A 92 1.19 10.57 -14.14
CA ALA A 92 1.76 9.38 -13.51
C ALA A 92 0.86 8.82 -12.40
N ALA A 93 0.29 9.69 -11.56
CA ALA A 93 -0.67 9.29 -10.52
C ALA A 93 -1.94 8.68 -11.12
N ASN A 94 -2.48 9.26 -12.19
CA ASN A 94 -3.64 8.73 -12.91
C ASN A 94 -3.35 7.35 -13.53
N GLN A 95 -2.17 7.17 -14.14
CA GLN A 95 -1.76 5.88 -14.68
C GLN A 95 -1.70 4.80 -13.57
N ALA A 96 -1.15 5.14 -12.40
CA ALA A 96 -1.11 4.24 -11.25
C ALA A 96 -2.49 3.96 -10.64
N ALA A 97 -3.33 4.97 -10.49
CA ALA A 97 -4.70 4.80 -10.01
C ALA A 97 -5.51 3.88 -10.93
N LYS A 98 -5.43 4.11 -12.25
CA LYS A 98 -6.10 3.26 -13.26
C LYS A 98 -5.59 1.82 -13.22
N ALA A 99 -4.28 1.62 -13.12
CA ALA A 99 -3.69 0.29 -13.01
C ALA A 99 -4.15 -0.43 -11.73
N ASN A 100 -4.19 0.25 -10.59
CA ASN A 100 -4.68 -0.31 -9.33
C ASN A 100 -6.19 -0.62 -9.42
N GLN A 101 -7.00 0.29 -9.99
CA GLN A 101 -8.44 0.10 -10.12
C GLN A 101 -8.77 -1.13 -10.98
N SER A 102 -7.96 -1.42 -12.00
CA SER A 102 -8.16 -2.55 -12.90
C SER A 102 -8.19 -3.91 -12.17
N VAL A 103 -7.46 -4.03 -11.03
CA VAL A 103 -7.45 -5.23 -10.16
C VAL A 103 -8.86 -5.63 -9.71
N LEU A 104 -9.75 -4.66 -9.50
CA LEU A 104 -11.12 -4.91 -9.02
C LEU A 104 -12.02 -5.57 -10.07
N SER A 105 -11.57 -5.62 -11.33
CA SER A 105 -12.28 -6.19 -12.46
C SER A 105 -11.55 -7.37 -13.13
N THR A 106 -10.34 -7.70 -12.67
CA THR A 106 -9.53 -8.78 -13.24
C THR A 106 -10.17 -10.14 -13.01
N ASP A 107 -10.30 -10.93 -14.09
CA ASP A 107 -10.65 -12.35 -13.98
C ASP A 107 -9.49 -13.15 -13.37
N LEU A 108 -9.60 -13.43 -12.07
CA LEU A 108 -8.58 -14.14 -11.30
C LEU A 108 -8.45 -15.63 -11.68
N THR A 109 -9.39 -16.18 -12.45
CA THR A 109 -9.30 -17.56 -12.96
C THR A 109 -8.53 -17.67 -14.27
N ASN A 110 -8.20 -16.51 -14.88
CA ASN A 110 -7.47 -16.41 -16.13
C ASN A 110 -6.04 -15.87 -15.87
N PRO A 111 -5.00 -16.74 -15.88
CA PRO A 111 -3.63 -16.32 -15.63
C PRO A 111 -3.12 -15.25 -16.60
N THR A 112 -3.63 -15.22 -17.84
CA THR A 112 -3.28 -14.17 -18.80
C THR A 112 -3.83 -12.81 -18.37
N ALA A 113 -5.07 -12.75 -17.89
CA ALA A 113 -5.67 -11.51 -17.39
C ALA A 113 -4.95 -10.99 -16.14
N VAL A 114 -4.60 -11.89 -15.20
CA VAL A 114 -3.82 -11.56 -14.01
C VAL A 114 -2.45 -10.99 -14.40
N ARG A 115 -1.74 -11.65 -15.32
CA ARG A 115 -0.44 -11.18 -15.82
C ARG A 115 -0.54 -9.82 -16.51
N GLN A 116 -1.55 -9.60 -17.34
CA GLN A 116 -1.76 -8.32 -18.03
C GLN A 116 -2.02 -7.19 -17.04
N THR A 117 -2.87 -7.42 -16.04
CA THR A 117 -3.12 -6.46 -14.96
C THR A 117 -1.81 -6.13 -14.21
N ASN A 118 -1.03 -7.14 -13.85
CA ASN A 118 0.27 -6.92 -13.19
C ASN A 118 1.29 -6.17 -14.06
N GLN A 119 1.23 -6.33 -15.38
CA GLN A 119 2.05 -5.55 -16.30
C GLN A 119 1.65 -4.07 -16.31
N LEU A 120 0.35 -3.75 -16.21
CA LEU A 120 -0.12 -2.36 -16.06
C LEU A 120 0.43 -1.75 -14.76
N ILE A 121 0.33 -2.47 -13.64
CA ILE A 121 0.87 -2.04 -12.34
C ILE A 121 2.38 -1.83 -12.41
N SER A 122 3.11 -2.74 -13.07
CA SER A 122 4.57 -2.65 -13.23
C SER A 122 4.97 -1.43 -14.07
N ARG A 123 4.24 -1.13 -15.15
CA ARG A 123 4.46 0.07 -15.97
C ARG A 123 4.16 1.34 -15.20
N ALA A 124 3.03 1.40 -14.51
CA ALA A 124 2.67 2.56 -13.70
C ALA A 124 3.66 2.79 -12.55
N THR A 125 4.14 1.72 -11.90
CA THR A 125 5.18 1.79 -10.87
C THR A 125 6.46 2.40 -11.44
N ALA A 126 6.92 1.92 -12.60
CA ALA A 126 8.11 2.49 -13.22
C ALA A 126 7.92 3.99 -13.55
N CYS A 127 6.74 4.39 -14.04
CA CYS A 127 6.44 5.80 -14.32
C CYS A 127 6.43 6.66 -13.04
N ILE A 128 5.86 6.18 -11.94
CA ILE A 128 5.92 6.88 -10.64
C ILE A 128 7.37 7.14 -10.21
N TYR A 129 8.24 6.14 -10.33
CA TYR A 129 9.66 6.32 -9.97
C TYR A 129 10.43 7.21 -10.95
N GLU A 130 10.02 7.27 -12.22
CA GLU A 130 10.58 8.19 -13.21
C GLU A 130 10.21 9.65 -12.88
N VAL A 131 8.94 9.91 -12.61
CA VAL A 131 8.41 11.28 -12.39
C VAL A 131 8.70 11.82 -10.99
N PHE A 132 8.54 10.98 -9.95
CA PHE A 132 8.71 11.42 -8.56
C PHE A 132 10.12 11.16 -8.02
N GLY A 133 10.99 10.47 -8.77
CA GLY A 133 12.36 10.16 -8.37
C GLY A 133 13.32 11.36 -8.34
N ASP A 134 12.95 12.50 -8.92
CA ASP A 134 13.69 13.75 -8.77
C ASP A 134 13.57 14.24 -7.32
N ALA A 135 14.70 14.63 -6.70
CA ALA A 135 14.74 15.17 -5.35
C ALA A 135 13.87 16.44 -5.15
N ASN A 136 13.49 17.11 -6.25
CA ASN A 136 12.65 18.30 -6.24
C ASN A 136 11.15 18.00 -6.46
N SER A 137 10.75 16.75 -6.64
CA SER A 137 9.35 16.37 -6.89
C SER A 137 8.42 16.71 -5.72
N GLY A 138 8.96 16.88 -4.51
CA GLY A 138 8.20 17.21 -3.30
C GLY A 138 7.46 16.01 -2.67
N ALA A 139 7.46 14.85 -3.32
CA ALA A 139 6.85 13.63 -2.82
C ALA A 139 7.70 12.40 -3.17
N GLU A 140 7.93 11.54 -2.18
CA GLU A 140 8.69 10.30 -2.38
C GLU A 140 7.86 9.30 -3.23
N PRO A 141 8.40 8.72 -4.31
CA PRO A 141 7.66 7.84 -5.23
C PRO A 141 6.99 6.67 -4.49
N ALA A 142 7.69 6.06 -3.54
CA ALA A 142 7.15 4.97 -2.74
C ALA A 142 5.96 5.39 -1.85
N VAL A 143 5.95 6.64 -1.37
CA VAL A 143 4.81 7.19 -0.60
C VAL A 143 3.62 7.42 -1.53
N VAL A 144 3.84 7.97 -2.72
CA VAL A 144 2.79 8.17 -3.72
C VAL A 144 2.12 6.85 -4.09
N SER A 145 2.91 5.82 -4.44
CA SER A 145 2.37 4.48 -4.78
C SER A 145 1.53 3.89 -3.64
N ARG A 146 2.03 3.94 -2.40
CA ARG A 146 1.29 3.40 -1.24
C ARG A 146 0.00 4.14 -0.96
N ASN A 147 0.01 5.47 -1.11
CA ASN A 147 -1.20 6.27 -0.88
C ASN A 147 -2.24 5.98 -1.96
N LEU A 148 -1.84 5.89 -3.23
CA LEU A 148 -2.75 5.52 -4.33
C LEU A 148 -3.33 4.12 -4.15
N GLU A 149 -2.54 3.14 -3.72
CA GLU A 149 -3.02 1.80 -3.35
C GLU A 149 -4.03 1.87 -2.20
N ALA A 150 -3.72 2.63 -1.14
CA ALA A 150 -4.57 2.77 0.04
C ALA A 150 -5.93 3.41 -0.27
N VAL A 151 -5.97 4.48 -1.08
CA VAL A 151 -7.25 5.10 -1.49
C VAL A 151 -8.01 4.22 -2.48
N THR A 152 -7.30 3.43 -3.30
CA THR A 152 -7.95 2.49 -4.24
C THR A 152 -8.64 1.34 -3.49
N PHE A 153 -7.96 0.72 -2.52
CA PHE A 153 -8.44 -0.48 -1.81
C PHE A 153 -8.95 -0.16 -0.40
N ASN A 154 -9.66 0.97 -0.26
CA ASN A 154 -10.09 1.58 1.00
C ASN A 154 -11.32 0.94 1.70
N THR A 155 -11.79 -0.21 1.22
CA THR A 155 -12.88 -0.99 1.87
C THR A 155 -12.46 -2.45 2.07
N GLU A 156 -13.16 -3.15 2.95
CA GLU A 156 -12.88 -4.57 3.23
C GLU A 156 -12.99 -5.43 1.97
N GLU A 157 -14.02 -5.21 1.15
CA GLU A 157 -14.25 -5.95 -0.09
C GLU A 157 -13.18 -5.67 -1.15
N ARG A 158 -12.78 -4.40 -1.31
CA ARG A 158 -11.74 -4.00 -2.26
C ARG A 158 -10.37 -4.55 -1.84
N LEU A 159 -10.06 -4.52 -0.55
CA LEU A 159 -8.83 -5.09 -0.01
C LEU A 159 -8.79 -6.61 -0.18
N LYS A 160 -9.89 -7.33 0.09
CA LYS A 160 -9.98 -8.78 -0.15
C LYS A 160 -9.73 -9.13 -1.62
N GLN A 161 -10.31 -8.37 -2.56
CA GLN A 161 -10.08 -8.57 -3.98
C GLN A 161 -8.61 -8.36 -4.37
N TYR A 162 -7.96 -7.32 -3.83
CA TYR A 162 -6.53 -7.10 -4.02
C TYR A 162 -5.67 -8.23 -3.44
N MET A 163 -6.02 -8.76 -2.26
CA MET A 163 -5.33 -9.92 -1.67
C MET A 163 -5.46 -11.18 -2.53
N GLU A 164 -6.64 -11.47 -3.08
CA GLU A 164 -6.82 -12.63 -3.97
C GLU A 164 -6.11 -12.43 -5.32
N PHE A 165 -6.02 -11.19 -5.83
CA PHE A 165 -5.17 -10.87 -6.99
C PHE A 165 -3.69 -11.16 -6.72
N ASN A 166 -3.16 -10.70 -5.57
CA ASN A 166 -1.77 -10.95 -5.20
C ASN A 166 -1.49 -12.46 -5.04
N LYS A 167 -2.43 -13.19 -4.43
CA LYS A 167 -2.36 -14.66 -4.33
C LYS A 167 -2.39 -15.34 -5.69
N ALA A 168 -3.13 -14.82 -6.67
CA ALA A 168 -3.12 -15.33 -8.04
C ALA A 168 -1.78 -15.10 -8.76
N LEU A 169 -0.96 -14.15 -8.28
CA LEU A 169 0.42 -13.92 -8.73
C LEU A 169 1.46 -14.77 -7.98
N ASP A 170 1.09 -15.48 -6.92
CA ASP A 170 2.04 -16.24 -6.11
C ASP A 170 2.84 -17.25 -6.97
N GLY A 171 4.16 -17.24 -6.79
CA GLY A 171 5.09 -18.09 -7.54
C GLY A 171 5.41 -17.60 -8.96
N SER A 172 4.81 -16.50 -9.42
CA SER A 172 5.20 -15.84 -10.67
C SER A 172 6.39 -14.90 -10.48
N SER A 173 7.02 -14.51 -11.59
CA SER A 173 8.14 -13.57 -11.62
C SER A 173 7.93 -12.56 -12.74
N TRP A 174 8.23 -11.29 -12.47
CA TRP A 174 8.16 -10.19 -13.41
C TRP A 174 9.24 -9.16 -13.07
N SER A 175 9.55 -8.30 -14.04
CA SER A 175 10.45 -7.17 -13.87
C SER A 175 9.70 -5.87 -14.16
N LEU A 176 10.23 -4.75 -13.66
CA LEU A 176 9.84 -3.46 -14.20
C LEU A 176 10.20 -3.39 -15.70
N PRO A 177 9.40 -2.71 -16.51
CA PRO A 177 9.71 -2.49 -17.93
C PRO A 177 11.00 -1.66 -18.08
N GLU A 178 11.72 -1.88 -19.18
CA GLU A 178 12.81 -1.01 -19.59
C GLU A 178 12.29 0.14 -20.47
N GLY A 179 12.93 1.31 -20.38
CA GLY A 179 12.56 2.49 -21.16
C GLY A 179 11.38 3.28 -20.59
N ASN A 180 10.83 4.20 -21.40
CA ASN A 180 9.71 5.05 -20.98
C ASN A 180 8.45 4.20 -20.74
N SER A 181 7.92 4.30 -19.53
CA SER A 181 6.76 3.55 -19.05
C SER A 181 5.54 4.42 -18.78
N CYS A 182 5.69 5.74 -18.85
CA CYS A 182 4.61 6.71 -18.77
C CYS A 182 3.74 6.71 -20.04
N GLU A 183 2.48 7.10 -19.89
CA GLU A 183 1.47 7.16 -20.97
C GLU A 183 1.18 8.58 -21.47
#